data_AF-A0A1C3NXE4-F1
#
_entry.id   AF-A0A1C3NXE4-F1
#
_cell.length_a   1.000
_cell.length_b   1.000
_cell.length_c   1.000
_cell.angle_alpha   90.00
_cell.angle_beta   90.00
_cell.angle_gamma   90.00
#
_symmetry.space_group_name_H-M   'P 1'
#
loop_
_entity.id
_entity.type
_entity.pdbx_description
1 polymer ?
#
loop_
_entity_poly.entity_id
_entity_poly.type
_entity_poly.pdbx_seq_one_letter_code
_entity_poly.pdbx_strand_id
1 'polypeptide(L)'
;MSEGPQRRYYGIAEIADALGVDRQLVTVWRRRLSRGMPSPDDELAAGPLWVAATIEPWIEQTRQRMAQQRADDGPPSPGLIRQTARRLLRLTAVLLEDTPDPRVLDRALLAFGQLGEALAGHAGDGDPVRRLCGDLAALAGDAGAVPPLREDQVAVVLLRLRAECLRLLPPIVKLLGVSSTDGTPSRS
;
A
#
# COMPACT_ATOMS: atom_id res chain seq x y z
N MET A 1 -11.56 -25.00 -0.72
CA MET A 1 -10.41 -24.79 0.18
C MET A 1 -9.19 -25.28 -0.57
N SER A 2 -8.40 -24.38 -1.14
CA SER A 2 -7.23 -24.78 -1.94
C SER A 2 -6.05 -25.01 -1.00
N GLU A 3 -5.78 -26.27 -0.67
CA GLU A 3 -4.53 -26.68 -0.04
C GLU A 3 -3.40 -26.43 -1.04
N GLY A 4 -2.67 -25.33 -0.85
CA GLY A 4 -1.37 -25.16 -1.49
C GLY A 4 -0.39 -26.22 -0.98
N PRO A 5 0.69 -26.54 -1.72
CA PRO A 5 1.67 -27.53 -1.28
C PRO A 5 2.22 -27.16 0.10
N GLN A 6 1.96 -28.02 1.10
CA GLN A 6 2.43 -27.81 2.46
C GLN A 6 3.96 -27.88 2.47
N ARG A 7 4.61 -26.73 2.61
CA ARG A 7 6.07 -26.63 2.59
C ARG A 7 6.61 -27.36 3.82
N ARG A 8 7.64 -28.18 3.65
CA ARG A 8 8.28 -28.91 4.76
C ARG A 8 9.29 -28.05 5.52
N TYR A 9 9.94 -27.12 4.82
CA TYR A 9 10.98 -26.26 5.37
C TYR A 9 10.80 -24.83 4.90
N TYR A 10 11.32 -23.91 5.71
CA TYR A 10 11.31 -22.49 5.48
C TYR A 10 12.72 -21.93 5.66
N GLY A 11 13.16 -21.08 4.74
CA GLY A 11 14.26 -20.14 4.94
C GLY A 11 13.72 -18.72 5.12
N ILE A 12 14.63 -17.75 5.21
CA ILE A 12 14.28 -16.32 5.37
C ILE A 12 13.37 -15.83 4.23
N ALA A 13 13.63 -16.27 2.99
CA ALA A 13 12.85 -15.88 1.83
C ALA A 13 11.40 -16.37 1.93
N GLU A 14 11.21 -17.64 2.27
CA GLU A 14 9.89 -18.25 2.37
C GLU A 14 9.07 -17.66 3.53
N ILE A 15 9.75 -17.32 4.65
CA ILE A 15 9.11 -16.62 5.78
C ILE A 15 8.68 -15.22 5.38
N ALA A 16 9.53 -14.48 4.66
CA ALA A 16 9.24 -13.14 4.16
C ALA A 16 8.03 -13.16 3.21
N ASP A 17 8.02 -14.11 2.27
CA ASP A 17 6.91 -14.32 1.33
C ASP A 17 5.62 -14.70 2.08
N ALA A 18 5.70 -15.60 3.07
CA ALA A 18 4.53 -16.01 3.86
C ALA A 18 3.94 -14.87 4.72
N LEU A 19 4.77 -13.90 5.12
CA LEU A 19 4.36 -12.75 5.92
C LEU A 19 4.04 -11.50 5.08
N GLY A 20 4.36 -11.52 3.78
CA GLY A 20 4.21 -10.36 2.90
C GLY A 20 5.11 -9.19 3.32
N VAL A 21 6.36 -9.48 3.69
CA VAL A 21 7.34 -8.47 4.14
C VAL A 21 8.68 -8.64 3.43
N ASP A 22 9.57 -7.67 3.61
CA ASP A 22 10.92 -7.73 3.05
C ASP A 22 11.84 -8.75 3.77
N ARG A 23 12.73 -9.42 3.03
CA ARG A 23 13.67 -10.43 3.55
C ARG A 23 14.66 -9.87 4.57
N GLN A 24 15.08 -8.62 4.41
CA GLN A 24 15.95 -7.93 5.34
C GLN A 24 15.27 -7.72 6.69
N LEU A 25 13.96 -7.47 6.68
CA LEU A 25 13.18 -7.31 7.91
C LEU A 25 13.14 -8.61 8.72
N VAL A 26 12.91 -9.75 8.07
CA VAL A 26 12.96 -11.07 8.73
C VAL A 26 14.36 -11.37 9.28
N THR A 27 15.41 -11.02 8.53
CA THR A 27 16.80 -11.15 9.00
C THR A 27 17.07 -10.33 10.26
N VAL A 28 16.57 -9.08 10.30
CA VAL A 28 16.65 -8.23 11.49
C VAL A 28 15.88 -8.83 12.65
N TRP A 29 14.68 -9.39 12.41
CA TRP A 29 13.89 -10.01 13.47
C TRP A 29 14.59 -11.21 14.09
N ARG A 30 15.18 -12.08 13.26
CA ARG A 30 16.03 -13.18 13.71
C ARG A 30 17.19 -12.67 14.55
N ARG A 31 17.99 -11.74 14.01
CA ARG A 31 19.21 -11.23 14.67
C ARG A 31 18.91 -10.59 16.03
N ARG A 32 17.76 -9.93 16.17
CA ARG A 32 17.34 -9.25 17.41
C ARG A 32 16.48 -10.13 18.32
N LEU A 33 16.18 -11.37 17.92
CA LEU A 33 15.20 -12.25 18.57
C LEU A 33 13.86 -11.53 18.86
N SER A 34 13.51 -10.58 17.98
CA SER A 34 12.36 -9.72 18.18
C SER A 34 11.08 -10.43 17.72
N ARG A 35 9.93 -9.99 18.23
CA ARG A 35 8.60 -10.56 17.92
C ARG A 35 8.41 -12.03 18.32
N GLY A 36 9.31 -12.56 19.16
CA GLY A 36 9.27 -13.95 19.61
C GLY A 36 9.56 -14.95 18.49
N MET A 37 10.37 -14.56 17.50
CA MET A 37 10.74 -15.45 16.40
C MET A 37 11.50 -16.67 16.95
N PRO A 38 11.09 -17.90 16.63
CA PRO A 38 11.77 -19.11 17.10
C PRO A 38 13.17 -19.21 16.48
N SER A 39 14.08 -19.85 17.22
CA SER A 39 15.41 -20.17 16.68
C SER A 39 15.30 -21.13 15.50
N PRO A 40 16.22 -21.05 14.52
CA PRO A 40 16.28 -22.03 13.44
C PRO A 40 16.51 -23.44 13.98
N ASP A 41 15.88 -24.41 13.33
CA ASP A 41 16.05 -25.83 13.66
C ASP A 41 17.38 -26.37 13.12
N ASP A 42 17.92 -25.76 12.05
CA ASP A 42 19.23 -26.10 11.46
C ASP A 42 19.88 -24.89 10.75
N GLU A 43 21.19 -24.94 10.49
CA GLU A 43 21.94 -23.91 9.76
C GLU A 43 22.72 -24.54 8.60
N LEU A 44 22.28 -24.29 7.36
CA LEU A 44 22.92 -24.78 6.15
C LEU A 44 23.91 -23.75 5.60
N ALA A 45 24.77 -24.16 4.67
CA ALA A 45 25.64 -23.24 3.93
C ALA A 45 24.86 -22.12 3.20
N ALA A 46 23.61 -22.38 2.85
CA ALA A 46 22.70 -21.42 2.23
C ALA A 46 21.95 -20.50 3.24
N GLY A 47 22.05 -20.78 4.54
CA GLY A 47 21.42 -19.99 5.61
C GLY A 47 20.59 -20.81 6.61
N PRO A 48 19.89 -20.12 7.53
CA PRO A 48 19.09 -20.75 8.57
C PRO A 48 17.85 -21.45 7.98
N LEU A 49 17.50 -22.58 8.58
CA LEU A 49 16.39 -23.42 8.17
C LEU A 49 15.45 -23.69 9.35
N TRP A 50 14.15 -23.62 9.09
CA TRP A 50 13.11 -24.03 10.03
C TRP A 50 12.27 -25.15 9.45
N VAL A 51 11.85 -26.07 10.31
CA VAL A 51 10.81 -27.05 10.04
C VAL A 51 9.45 -26.35 10.12
N ALA A 52 8.57 -26.68 9.17
CA ALA A 52 7.23 -26.09 9.09
C ALA A 52 6.46 -26.15 10.43
N ALA A 53 6.50 -27.30 11.11
CA ALA A 53 5.83 -27.50 12.39
C ALA A 53 6.27 -26.51 13.49
N THR A 54 7.52 -26.02 13.44
CA THR A 54 8.07 -25.07 14.40
C THR A 54 7.69 -23.63 14.05
N ILE A 55 7.79 -23.27 12.76
CA ILE A 55 7.71 -21.86 12.33
C ILE A 55 6.30 -21.42 11.90
N GLU A 56 5.48 -22.31 11.34
CA GLU A 56 4.14 -21.97 10.84
C GLU A 56 3.22 -21.40 11.93
N PRO A 57 3.17 -21.93 13.17
CA PRO A 57 2.36 -21.33 14.23
C PRO A 57 2.78 -19.88 14.54
N TRP A 58 4.10 -19.61 14.53
CA TRP A 58 4.61 -18.26 14.73
C TRP A 58 4.30 -17.35 13.54
N ILE A 59 4.39 -17.85 12.30
CA ILE A 59 4.02 -17.11 11.08
C ILE A 59 2.55 -16.69 11.18
N GLU A 60 1.66 -17.62 11.53
CA GLU A 60 0.23 -17.35 11.63
C GLU A 60 -0.07 -16.34 12.74
N GLN A 61 0.46 -16.54 13.95
CA GLN A 61 0.27 -15.59 15.04
C GLN A 61 0.85 -14.21 14.71
N THR A 62 1.98 -14.15 14.00
CA THR A 62 2.60 -12.88 13.60
C THR A 62 1.79 -12.19 12.52
N ARG A 63 1.25 -12.95 11.56
CA ARG A 63 0.31 -12.44 10.56
C ARG A 63 -0.94 -11.86 11.22
N GLN A 64 -1.52 -12.56 12.19
CA GLN A 64 -2.68 -12.07 12.95
C GLN A 64 -2.36 -10.82 13.76
N ARG A 65 -1.23 -10.79 14.49
CA ARG A 65 -0.79 -9.58 15.22
C ARG A 65 -0.57 -8.40 14.28
N MET A 66 0.05 -8.64 13.13
CA MET A 66 0.23 -7.58 12.12
C MET A 66 -1.11 -7.13 11.55
N ALA A 67 -2.03 -8.03 11.29
CA ALA A 67 -3.39 -7.68 10.86
C ALA A 67 -4.15 -6.89 11.93
N GLN A 68 -4.02 -7.25 13.20
CA GLN A 68 -4.65 -6.55 14.32
C GLN A 68 -4.06 -5.16 14.53
N GLN A 69 -2.73 -5.03 14.53
CA GLN A 69 -2.05 -3.73 14.58
C GLN A 69 -2.47 -2.83 13.42
N ARG A 70 -2.61 -3.40 12.21
CA ARG A 70 -3.11 -2.69 11.04
C ARG A 70 -4.60 -2.32 11.16
N ALA A 71 -5.39 -3.14 11.86
CA ALA A 71 -6.81 -2.88 12.11
C ALA A 71 -7.04 -1.78 13.15
N ASP A 72 -6.16 -1.69 14.15
CA ASP A 72 -6.16 -0.63 15.17
C ASP A 72 -5.91 0.77 14.57
N ASP A 73 -5.22 0.86 13.42
CA ASP A 73 -5.07 2.12 12.65
C ASP A 73 -6.37 2.59 11.96
N GLY A 74 -7.44 1.79 12.02
CA GLY A 74 -8.78 2.12 11.52
C GLY A 74 -8.89 2.32 10.00
N PRO A 75 -10.12 2.46 9.48
CA PRO A 75 -10.33 2.89 8.10
C PRO A 75 -9.92 4.36 7.91
N PRO A 76 -9.53 4.78 6.69
CA PRO A 76 -9.25 6.18 6.41
C PRO A 76 -10.48 7.03 6.69
N SER A 77 -10.27 8.20 7.30
CA SER A 77 -11.39 9.09 7.61
C SER A 77 -12.16 9.51 6.35
N PRO A 78 -13.50 9.72 6.42
CA PRO A 78 -14.27 10.23 5.28
C PRO A 78 -13.77 11.59 4.75
N GLY A 79 -13.13 12.39 5.61
CA GLY A 79 -12.47 13.64 5.23
C GLY A 79 -11.27 13.40 4.30
N LEU A 80 -10.40 12.45 4.66
CA LEU A 80 -9.25 12.05 3.86
C LEU A 80 -9.67 11.48 2.49
N ILE A 81 -10.71 10.64 2.46
CA ILE A 81 -11.27 10.09 1.22
C ILE A 81 -11.73 11.21 0.27
N ARG A 82 -12.54 12.16 0.77
CA ARG A 82 -13.03 13.31 -0.03
C ARG A 82 -11.91 14.24 -0.48
N GLN A 83 -10.89 14.44 0.35
CA GLN A 83 -9.72 15.22 -0.02
C GLN A 83 -8.92 14.54 -1.13
N THR A 84 -8.68 13.24 -1.00
CA THR A 84 -7.95 12.44 -1.99
C THR A 84 -8.66 12.43 -3.33
N ALA A 85 -9.98 12.16 -3.33
CA ALA A 85 -10.77 12.17 -4.54
C ALA A 85 -10.74 13.53 -5.26
N ARG A 86 -10.92 14.64 -4.53
CA ARG A 86 -10.85 15.99 -5.11
C ARG A 86 -9.49 16.29 -5.73
N ARG A 87 -8.39 15.88 -5.07
CA ARG A 87 -7.03 16.12 -5.59
C ARG A 87 -6.72 15.22 -6.79
N LEU A 88 -7.13 13.95 -6.76
CA LEU A 88 -7.00 13.04 -7.90
C LEU A 88 -7.77 13.55 -9.12
N LEU A 89 -9.03 13.98 -8.95
CA LEU A 89 -9.85 14.53 -10.03
C LEU A 89 -9.22 15.79 -10.63
N ARG A 90 -8.69 16.69 -9.80
CA ARG A 90 -7.98 17.89 -10.28
C ARG A 90 -6.73 17.54 -11.07
N LEU A 91 -5.89 16.64 -10.54
CA LEU A 91 -4.69 16.18 -11.25
C LEU A 91 -5.07 15.53 -12.59
N THR A 92 -6.09 14.66 -12.59
CA THR A 92 -6.57 14.02 -13.82
C THR A 92 -7.04 15.04 -14.84
N ALA A 93 -7.81 16.05 -14.42
CA ALA A 93 -8.29 17.10 -15.32
C ALA A 93 -7.13 17.84 -16.00
N VAL A 94 -6.11 18.24 -15.24
CA VAL A 94 -4.92 18.92 -15.78
C VAL A 94 -4.15 18.01 -16.74
N LEU A 95 -3.97 16.72 -16.40
CA LEU A 95 -3.27 15.76 -17.26
C LEU A 95 -4.03 15.41 -18.56
N LEU A 96 -5.31 15.74 -18.65
CA LEU A 96 -6.13 15.55 -19.85
C LEU A 96 -6.09 16.75 -20.79
N GLU A 97 -5.57 17.90 -20.37
CA GLU A 97 -5.39 19.06 -21.23
C GLU A 97 -4.31 18.79 -22.30
N ASP A 98 -4.51 19.27 -23.52
CA ASP A 98 -3.54 19.11 -24.61
C ASP A 98 -2.25 19.89 -24.33
N THR A 99 -2.35 21.03 -23.63
CA THR A 99 -1.24 21.90 -23.24
C THR A 99 -1.47 22.46 -21.83
N PRO A 100 -1.21 21.68 -20.76
CA PRO A 100 -1.46 22.13 -19.40
C PRO A 100 -0.54 23.28 -19.02
N ASP A 101 -1.07 24.28 -18.29
CA ASP A 101 -0.24 25.32 -17.67
C ASP A 101 0.73 24.64 -16.67
N PRO A 102 2.06 24.76 -16.85
CA PRO A 102 3.05 24.14 -15.98
C PRO A 102 2.84 24.47 -14.50
N ARG A 103 2.42 25.70 -14.19
CA ARG A 103 2.19 26.13 -12.80
C ARG A 103 1.00 25.42 -12.16
N VAL A 104 -0.03 25.15 -12.97
CA VAL A 104 -1.23 24.43 -12.52
C VAL A 104 -0.91 22.96 -12.35
N LEU A 105 -0.15 22.37 -13.27
CA LEU A 105 0.33 20.99 -13.19
C LEU A 105 1.22 20.77 -11.97
N ASP A 106 2.23 21.60 -11.76
CA ASP A 106 3.13 21.51 -10.60
C ASP A 106 2.35 21.59 -9.28
N ARG A 107 1.40 22.52 -9.20
CA ARG A 107 0.55 22.67 -8.02
C ARG A 107 -0.33 21.45 -7.79
N ALA A 108 -0.87 20.84 -8.84
CA ALA A 108 -1.69 19.65 -8.75
C ALA A 108 -0.86 18.43 -8.31
N LEU A 109 0.32 18.24 -8.90
CA LEU A 109 1.27 17.18 -8.55
C LEU A 109 1.71 17.30 -7.08
N LEU A 110 2.16 18.48 -6.65
CA LEU A 110 2.58 18.73 -5.27
C LEU A 110 1.44 18.53 -4.28
N ALA A 111 0.25 19.06 -4.59
CA ALA A 111 -0.91 18.88 -3.72
C ALA A 111 -1.33 17.40 -3.60
N PHE A 112 -1.26 16.62 -4.68
CA PHE A 112 -1.56 15.20 -4.62
C PHE A 112 -0.47 14.41 -3.88
N GLY A 113 0.81 14.70 -4.14
CA GLY A 113 1.96 14.06 -3.49
C GLY A 113 1.95 14.19 -1.96
N GLN A 114 1.49 15.33 -1.42
CA GLN A 114 1.33 15.54 0.02
C GLN A 114 0.37 14.57 0.72
N LEU A 115 -0.47 13.82 -0.01
CA LEU A 115 -1.35 12.81 0.56
C LEU A 115 -0.69 11.43 0.73
N GLY A 116 0.50 11.22 0.14
CA GLY A 116 1.13 9.92 0.05
C GLY A 116 1.32 9.23 1.40
N GLU A 117 1.89 9.92 2.38
CA GLU A 117 2.15 9.34 3.72
C GLU A 117 0.86 8.99 4.46
N ALA A 118 -0.14 9.87 4.42
CA ALA A 118 -1.43 9.64 5.08
C ALA A 118 -2.15 8.42 4.46
N LEU A 119 -2.08 8.26 3.13
CA LEU A 119 -2.66 7.10 2.44
C LEU A 119 -1.86 5.83 2.68
N ALA A 120 -0.53 5.92 2.73
CA ALA A 120 0.36 4.80 3.01
C ALA A 120 0.10 4.19 4.39
N GLY A 121 -0.22 5.02 5.39
CA GLY A 121 -0.63 4.55 6.72
C GLY A 121 -1.87 3.65 6.72
N HIS A 122 -2.73 3.77 5.71
CA HIS A 122 -3.93 2.94 5.55
C HIS A 122 -3.77 1.84 4.48
N ALA A 123 -2.61 1.72 3.83
CA ALA A 123 -2.37 0.75 2.77
C ALA A 123 -2.29 -0.70 3.30
N GLY A 124 -2.66 -1.67 2.47
CA GLY A 124 -2.53 -3.10 2.79
C GLY A 124 -3.35 -4.02 1.88
N ASP A 125 -3.05 -5.32 1.94
CA ASP A 125 -3.56 -6.30 0.96
C ASP A 125 -4.90 -6.95 1.31
N GLY A 126 -5.39 -6.73 2.54
CA GLY A 126 -6.52 -7.48 3.12
C GLY A 126 -7.93 -6.99 2.76
N ASP A 127 -8.09 -5.76 2.24
CA ASP A 127 -9.39 -5.16 1.91
C ASP A 127 -9.26 -4.26 0.66
N PRO A 128 -10.21 -4.30 -0.30
CA PRO A 128 -10.29 -3.37 -1.43
C PRO A 128 -10.00 -1.90 -1.11
N VAL A 129 -10.48 -1.36 0.03
CA VAL A 129 -10.24 0.05 0.39
C VAL A 129 -8.77 0.30 0.71
N ARG A 130 -8.13 -0.63 1.42
CA ARG A 130 -6.71 -0.54 1.78
C ARG A 130 -5.80 -0.74 0.57
N ARG A 131 -6.17 -1.63 -0.35
CA ARG A 131 -5.47 -1.78 -1.62
C ARG A 131 -5.55 -0.49 -2.43
N LEU A 132 -6.73 0.12 -2.51
CA LEU A 132 -6.91 1.42 -3.14
C LEU A 132 -6.06 2.52 -2.47
N CYS A 133 -5.96 2.54 -1.14
CA CYS A 133 -5.08 3.47 -0.43
C CYS A 133 -3.60 3.24 -0.79
N GLY A 134 -3.17 1.99 -0.92
CA GLY A 134 -1.83 1.63 -1.40
C GLY A 134 -1.55 2.12 -2.82
N ASP A 135 -2.46 1.84 -3.76
CA ASP A 135 -2.37 2.31 -5.14
C ASP A 135 -2.31 3.84 -5.22
N LEU A 136 -3.14 4.55 -4.44
CA LEU A 136 -3.16 6.01 -4.40
C LEU A 136 -1.90 6.59 -3.74
N ALA A 137 -1.37 5.94 -2.71
CA ALA A 137 -0.12 6.34 -2.08
C ALA A 137 1.07 6.18 -3.04
N ALA A 138 1.13 5.08 -3.79
CA ALA A 138 2.14 4.87 -4.82
C ALA A 138 2.06 5.94 -5.91
N LEU A 139 0.84 6.22 -6.41
CA LEU A 139 0.62 7.30 -7.38
C LEU A 139 1.03 8.67 -6.84
N ALA A 140 0.76 8.95 -5.55
CA ALA A 140 1.17 10.19 -4.91
C ALA A 140 2.70 10.31 -4.79
N GLY A 141 3.39 9.21 -4.52
CA GLY A 141 4.85 9.13 -4.57
C GLY A 141 5.41 9.46 -5.96
N ASP A 142 4.85 8.84 -6.99
CA ASP A 142 5.23 9.11 -8.39
C ASP A 142 4.98 10.58 -8.76
N ALA A 143 3.84 11.16 -8.35
CA ALA A 143 3.51 12.57 -8.58
C ALA A 143 4.47 13.54 -7.87
N GLY A 144 4.87 13.22 -6.64
CA GLY A 144 5.86 14.00 -5.88
C GLY A 144 7.28 13.92 -6.44
N ALA A 145 7.58 12.88 -7.23
CA ALA A 145 8.88 12.66 -7.85
C ALA A 145 9.02 13.30 -9.24
N VAL A 146 7.97 13.92 -9.80
CA VAL A 146 8.02 14.61 -11.11
C VAL A 146 8.89 15.89 -11.10
N PRO A 147 8.80 16.79 -10.10
CA PRO A 147 9.53 18.07 -10.13
C PRO A 147 11.06 17.97 -10.27
N PRO A 148 11.77 16.93 -9.76
CA PRO A 148 13.22 16.80 -9.99
C PRO A 148 13.63 16.17 -11.33
N LEU A 149 12.70 15.84 -12.23
CA LEU A 149 13.02 15.10 -13.47
C LEU A 149 13.63 15.98 -14.57
N ARG A 150 14.42 15.33 -15.44
CA ARG A 150 14.93 15.92 -16.68
C ARG A 150 13.80 16.01 -17.73
N GLU A 151 13.82 17.02 -18.60
CA GLU A 151 12.78 17.28 -19.61
C GLU A 151 12.45 16.05 -20.49
N ASP A 152 13.44 15.22 -20.83
CA ASP A 152 13.28 14.00 -21.62
C ASP A 152 12.48 12.90 -20.91
N GLN A 153 12.42 12.93 -19.58
CA GLN A 153 11.71 11.95 -18.76
C GLN A 153 10.30 12.42 -18.39
N VAL A 154 10.06 13.74 -18.35
CA VAL A 154 8.79 14.33 -17.91
C VAL A 154 7.62 13.79 -18.73
N ALA A 155 7.72 13.79 -20.06
CA ALA A 155 6.64 13.33 -20.94
C ALA A 155 6.22 11.87 -20.67
N VAL A 156 7.19 10.97 -20.48
CA VAL A 156 6.94 9.55 -20.21
C VAL A 156 6.27 9.38 -18.84
N VAL A 157 6.76 10.10 -17.82
CA VAL A 157 6.19 10.05 -16.48
C VAL A 157 4.77 10.61 -16.44
N LEU A 158 4.51 11.74 -17.11
CA LEU A 158 3.17 12.33 -17.19
C LEU A 158 2.18 11.41 -17.90
N LEU A 159 2.60 10.72 -18.96
CA LEU A 159 1.74 9.75 -19.67
C LEU A 159 1.38 8.55 -18.78
N ARG A 160 2.35 8.03 -18.01
CA ARG A 160 2.12 6.98 -17.02
C ARG A 160 1.17 7.45 -15.91
N LEU A 161 1.41 8.65 -15.36
CA LEU A 161 0.56 9.26 -14.33
C LEU A 161 -0.88 9.43 -14.83
N ARG A 162 -1.07 9.87 -16.08
CA ARG A 162 -2.39 9.99 -16.71
C ARG A 162 -3.10 8.65 -16.76
N ALA A 163 -2.42 7.59 -17.19
CA ALA A 163 -3.00 6.25 -17.25
C ALA A 163 -3.42 5.73 -15.86
N GLU A 164 -2.56 5.89 -14.86
CA GLU A 164 -2.87 5.48 -13.48
C GLU A 164 -4.00 6.29 -12.86
N CYS A 165 -4.04 7.60 -13.10
CA CYS A 165 -5.15 8.46 -12.67
C CYS A 165 -6.49 7.94 -13.20
N LEU A 166 -6.57 7.66 -14.51
CA LEU A 166 -7.79 7.13 -15.14
C LEU A 166 -8.18 5.75 -14.59
N ARG A 167 -7.21 4.87 -14.32
CA ARG A 167 -7.44 3.55 -13.71
C ARG A 167 -8.06 3.66 -12.31
N LEU A 168 -7.65 4.66 -11.52
CA LEU A 168 -8.06 4.82 -10.12
C LEU A 168 -9.34 5.66 -9.93
N LEU A 169 -9.88 6.27 -10.98
CA LEU A 169 -11.12 7.04 -10.91
C LEU A 169 -12.38 6.19 -10.57
N PRO A 170 -12.66 5.05 -11.22
CA PRO A 170 -13.83 4.25 -10.86
C PRO A 170 -13.87 3.80 -9.37
N PRO A 171 -12.79 3.26 -8.78
CA PRO A 171 -12.83 2.82 -7.39
C PRO A 171 -12.94 4.00 -6.39
N ILE A 172 -12.34 5.16 -6.66
CA ILE A 172 -12.49 6.32 -5.77
C ILE A 172 -13.93 6.84 -5.76
N VAL A 173 -14.59 6.86 -6.93
CA VAL A 173 -15.98 7.31 -7.06
C VAL A 173 -16.93 6.36 -6.33
N LYS A 174 -16.69 5.04 -6.43
CA LYS A 174 -17.44 4.04 -5.67
C LYS A 174 -17.31 4.27 -4.16
N LEU A 175 -16.10 4.55 -3.68
CA LEU A 175 -15.84 4.82 -2.25
C LEU A 175 -16.55 6.08 -1.74
N LEU A 176 -16.61 7.14 -2.57
CA LEU A 176 -17.38 8.34 -2.26
C LEU A 176 -18.88 8.08 -2.17
N GLY A 177 -19.42 7.24 -3.06
CA GLY A 177 -20.84 6.87 -3.07
C GLY A 177 -21.28 6.11 -1.81
N VAL A 178 -20.45 5.19 -1.32
CA VAL A 178 -20.69 4.44 -0.08
C VAL A 178 -20.61 5.34 1.16
N SER A 179 -19.73 6.33 1.16
CA SER A 179 -19.56 7.26 2.30
C SER A 179 -20.71 8.27 2.44
N SER A 180 -21.60 8.38 1.44
CA SER A 180 -22.69 9.36 1.44
C SER A 180 -24.01 8.81 2.00
N THR A 181 -24.14 7.49 2.17
CA THR A 181 -25.39 6.84 2.61
C THR A 181 -25.53 6.72 4.14
N ASP A 182 -24.43 6.84 4.90
CA ASP A 182 -24.43 6.75 6.37
C ASP A 182 -24.81 8.06 7.09
N GLY A 183 -25.24 9.09 6.35
CA GLY A 183 -25.39 10.45 6.86
C GLY A 183 -26.80 10.91 7.21
N THR A 184 -27.82 10.04 7.23
CA THR A 184 -29.19 10.47 7.55
C THR A 184 -29.50 10.21 9.03
N PRO A 185 -29.38 11.21 9.94
CA PRO A 185 -29.98 11.08 11.25
C PRO A 185 -31.50 11.10 11.07
N SER A 186 -32.12 9.94 11.30
CA SER A 186 -33.57 9.82 11.46
C SER A 186 -33.98 10.69 12.65
N ARG A 187 -34.51 11.88 12.37
CA ARG A 187 -35.24 12.68 13.36
C ARG A 187 -36.62 12.07 13.50
N SER A 188 -36.80 11.30 14.58
CA SER A 188 -38.09 11.05 15.20
C SER A 188 -38.49 12.24 16.07
#